data_AF-A0A9W7G1E8-F1
#
_entry.id   AF-A0A9W7G1E8-F1
#
_cell.length_a   1.000
_cell.length_b   1.000
_cell.length_c   1.000
_cell.angle_alpha   90.00
_cell.angle_beta   90.00
_cell.angle_gamma   90.00
#
_symmetry.space_group_name_H-M   'P 1'
#
loop_
_entity.id
_entity.type
_entity.pdbx_description
1 polymer ?
#
loop_
_entity_poly.entity_id
_entity_poly.type
_entity_poly.pdbx_seq_one_letter_code
_entity_poly.pdbx_strand_id
1 'polypeptide(L)'
;MTPSESKTSSDDAQYILAKFADWGTSPDLTDKIERFMQESCESMKDASLDCEQDLEWTSLHAEYVDMIETEMESFCKEHETSEEEVFQMIADINSGRSIDEDNEEFVKIEEDFVPEVIKLCDYPQFLIAMRETALISTNNRIAREEERRAEEEGIRFNLSGCYFPRSELIEKNQVNSYYIYTKCPWYFRKLFVAATHNIKDLTIQHEEDTFTILYTMPFFGRKKKQYLKDGQVHTVTNTWGKEQATTCYEEDGKRIVIRVDNPAYAPDGYTTNTFEFSDNSEGIKTVHWKRRIYLDKDTHEPAIDADGNHAGTDLFCASSRTSRK
;
A
#
# COMPACT_ATOMS: atom_id res chain seq x y z
N MET A 1 -18.02 23.03 -34.58
CA MET A 1 -18.39 22.98 -33.16
C MET A 1 -17.09 23.04 -32.39
N THR A 2 -16.76 24.20 -31.84
CA THR A 2 -15.65 24.35 -30.89
C THR A 2 -16.12 23.80 -29.55
N PRO A 3 -15.34 22.94 -28.86
CA PRO A 3 -15.66 22.57 -27.49
C PRO A 3 -15.67 23.85 -26.65
N SER A 4 -16.76 24.10 -25.93
CA SER A 4 -16.76 25.17 -24.94
C SER A 4 -15.78 24.77 -23.84
N GLU A 5 -14.73 25.56 -23.65
CA GLU A 5 -13.85 25.45 -22.48
C GLU A 5 -14.71 25.62 -21.23
N SER A 6 -15.08 24.49 -20.61
CA SER A 6 -15.63 24.50 -19.26
C SER A 6 -14.46 24.92 -18.37
N LYS A 7 -14.50 26.15 -17.87
CA LYS A 7 -13.58 26.61 -16.83
C LYS A 7 -14.14 26.11 -15.50
N THR A 8 -13.92 24.84 -15.21
CA THR A 8 -14.08 24.32 -13.85
C THR A 8 -13.20 25.17 -12.95
N SER A 9 -13.76 25.79 -11.92
CA SER A 9 -12.94 26.62 -11.02
C SER A 9 -11.92 25.72 -10.30
N SER A 10 -10.78 26.27 -9.87
CA SER A 10 -9.75 25.51 -9.13
C SER A 10 -10.36 24.77 -7.92
N ASP A 11 -11.29 25.44 -7.23
CA ASP A 11 -11.98 24.90 -6.06
C ASP A 11 -12.89 23.71 -6.42
N ASP A 12 -13.57 23.77 -7.56
CA ASP A 12 -14.41 22.68 -8.05
C ASP A 12 -13.56 21.46 -8.44
N ALA A 13 -12.42 21.66 -9.10
CA ALA A 13 -11.51 20.57 -9.46
C ALA A 13 -10.94 19.87 -8.22
N GLN A 14 -10.51 20.64 -7.23
CA GLN A 14 -10.02 20.08 -5.96
C GLN A 14 -11.12 19.30 -5.22
N TYR A 15 -12.36 19.80 -5.25
CA TYR A 15 -13.50 19.13 -4.65
C TYR A 15 -13.79 17.78 -5.33
N ILE A 16 -13.89 17.75 -6.67
CA ILE A 16 -14.17 16.52 -7.43
C ILE A 16 -13.07 15.49 -7.19
N LEU A 17 -11.80 15.89 -7.19
CA LEU A 17 -10.69 14.96 -6.93
C LEU A 17 -10.67 14.43 -5.50
N ALA A 18 -11.08 15.23 -4.52
CA ALA A 18 -11.25 14.74 -3.16
C ALA A 18 -12.35 13.67 -3.10
N LYS A 19 -13.48 13.89 -3.79
CA LYS A 19 -14.56 12.90 -3.90
C LYS A 19 -14.14 11.65 -4.64
N PHE A 20 -13.35 11.80 -5.68
CA PHE A 20 -12.78 10.69 -6.44
C PHE A 20 -11.88 9.81 -5.56
N ALA A 21 -11.02 10.41 -4.73
CA ALA A 21 -10.20 9.68 -3.77
C ALA A 21 -11.05 8.96 -2.70
N ASP A 22 -12.11 9.61 -2.20
CA ASP A 22 -13.05 9.01 -1.25
C ASP A 22 -13.79 7.81 -1.88
N TRP A 23 -14.25 7.93 -3.13
CA TRP A 23 -14.88 6.86 -3.89
C TRP A 23 -13.92 5.68 -4.13
N GLY A 24 -12.70 5.96 -4.58
CA GLY A 24 -11.68 4.94 -4.84
C GLY A 24 -11.31 4.14 -3.60
N THR A 25 -11.36 4.75 -2.42
CA THR A 25 -11.11 4.07 -1.13
C THR A 25 -12.37 3.68 -0.38
N SER A 26 -13.53 3.74 -1.04
CA SER A 26 -14.80 3.38 -0.42
C SER A 26 -14.83 1.87 -0.11
N PRO A 27 -15.43 1.47 1.03
CA PRO A 27 -15.67 0.06 1.33
C PRO A 27 -16.49 -0.63 0.23
N ASP A 28 -17.45 0.07 -0.36
CA ASP A 28 -18.36 -0.48 -1.37
C ASP A 28 -17.61 -0.93 -2.64
N LEU A 29 -16.76 -0.06 -3.21
CA LEU A 29 -15.93 -0.42 -4.37
C LEU A 29 -14.93 -1.53 -4.00
N THR A 30 -14.29 -1.40 -2.84
CA THR A 30 -13.30 -2.36 -2.36
C THR A 30 -13.91 -3.76 -2.22
N ASP A 31 -15.09 -3.87 -1.62
CA ASP A 31 -15.78 -5.14 -1.40
C ASP A 31 -16.28 -5.76 -2.71
N LYS A 32 -16.64 -4.95 -3.72
CA LYS A 32 -16.97 -5.43 -5.08
C LYS A 32 -15.74 -6.03 -5.77
N ILE A 33 -14.61 -5.31 -5.74
CA ILE A 33 -13.34 -5.77 -6.31
C ILE A 33 -12.89 -7.07 -5.61
N GLU A 34 -12.89 -7.10 -4.29
CA GLU A 34 -12.49 -8.27 -3.51
C GLU A 34 -13.38 -9.47 -3.81
N ARG A 35 -14.71 -9.27 -3.90
CA ARG A 35 -15.65 -10.34 -4.23
C ARG A 35 -15.39 -10.91 -5.61
N PHE A 36 -15.24 -10.05 -6.63
CA PHE A 36 -14.91 -10.49 -7.98
C PHE A 36 -13.62 -11.33 -7.99
N MET A 37 -12.56 -10.83 -7.34
CA MET A 37 -11.29 -11.54 -7.30
C MET A 37 -11.42 -12.89 -6.59
N GLN A 38 -12.13 -12.96 -5.46
CA GLN A 38 -12.33 -14.21 -4.72
C GLN A 38 -13.12 -15.25 -5.52
N GLU A 39 -14.12 -14.82 -6.29
CA GLU A 39 -14.98 -15.72 -7.07
C GLU A 39 -14.28 -16.24 -8.33
N SER A 40 -13.36 -15.46 -8.92
CA SER A 40 -12.79 -15.73 -10.24
C SER A 40 -11.31 -16.12 -10.25
N CYS A 41 -10.59 -16.07 -9.12
CA CYS A 41 -9.12 -16.23 -9.10
C CYS A 41 -8.61 -17.67 -9.18
N GLU A 42 -9.44 -18.69 -8.94
CA GLU A 42 -8.97 -20.07 -8.73
C GLU A 42 -8.15 -20.62 -9.91
N SER A 43 -8.50 -20.27 -11.16
CA SER A 43 -7.77 -20.67 -12.37
C SER A 43 -6.45 -19.94 -12.58
N MET A 44 -6.15 -18.90 -11.78
CA MET A 44 -4.98 -18.02 -11.95
C MET A 44 -3.83 -18.31 -10.99
N LYS A 45 -3.84 -19.43 -10.26
CA LYS A 45 -2.76 -19.79 -9.30
C LYS A 45 -1.37 -19.81 -9.92
N ASP A 46 -1.30 -20.32 -11.15
CA ASP A 46 -0.05 -20.47 -11.91
C ASP A 46 0.15 -19.35 -12.95
N ALA A 47 -0.68 -18.30 -12.89
CA ALA A 47 -0.58 -17.18 -13.81
C ALA A 47 0.79 -16.49 -13.74
N SER A 48 1.37 -16.21 -14.90
CA SER A 48 2.70 -15.60 -15.01
C SER A 48 2.79 -14.81 -16.30
N LEU A 49 3.27 -13.57 -16.23
CA LEU A 49 3.47 -12.72 -17.41
C LEU A 49 4.57 -13.24 -18.35
N ASP A 50 5.43 -14.13 -17.87
CA ASP A 50 6.55 -14.70 -18.64
C ASP A 50 6.14 -15.93 -19.46
N CYS A 51 4.88 -16.36 -19.39
CA CYS A 51 4.37 -17.57 -20.02
C CYS A 51 3.19 -17.28 -20.95
N GLU A 52 2.80 -18.27 -21.74
CA GLU A 52 1.56 -18.22 -22.52
C GLU A 52 0.36 -18.05 -21.56
N GLN A 53 -0.51 -17.09 -21.86
CA GLN A 53 -1.67 -16.75 -21.04
C GLN A 53 -2.88 -17.58 -21.48
N ASP A 54 -3.70 -18.04 -20.52
CA ASP A 54 -4.97 -18.67 -20.86
C ASP A 54 -5.96 -17.63 -21.43
N LEU A 55 -6.74 -18.02 -22.44
CA LEU A 55 -7.74 -17.15 -23.07
C LEU A 55 -8.84 -16.74 -22.07
N GLU A 56 -9.15 -17.62 -21.11
CA GLU A 56 -10.12 -17.33 -20.04
C GLU A 56 -9.68 -16.10 -19.22
N TRP A 57 -8.38 -15.89 -19.02
CA TRP A 57 -7.87 -14.77 -18.22
C TRP A 57 -8.14 -13.42 -18.87
N THR A 58 -8.11 -13.35 -20.20
CA THR A 58 -8.46 -12.13 -20.94
C THR A 58 -9.97 -11.85 -20.87
N SER A 59 -10.81 -12.88 -20.92
CA SER A 59 -12.26 -12.73 -20.73
C SER A 59 -12.58 -12.21 -19.32
N LEU A 60 -11.95 -12.77 -18.29
CA LEU A 60 -12.11 -12.30 -16.91
C LEU A 60 -11.60 -10.87 -16.71
N HIS A 61 -10.52 -10.49 -17.39
CA HIS A 61 -10.03 -9.11 -17.34
C HIS A 61 -11.03 -8.13 -17.97
N ALA A 62 -11.65 -8.49 -19.10
CA ALA A 62 -12.68 -7.65 -19.71
C ALA A 62 -13.89 -7.46 -18.78
N GLU A 63 -14.34 -8.53 -18.11
CA GLU A 63 -15.41 -8.44 -17.10
C GLU A 63 -15.02 -7.59 -15.89
N TYR A 64 -13.76 -7.68 -15.46
CA TYR A 64 -13.22 -6.84 -14.39
C TYR A 64 -13.23 -5.36 -14.78
N VAL A 65 -12.78 -5.03 -15.99
CA VAL A 65 -12.76 -3.64 -16.49
C VAL A 65 -14.17 -3.07 -16.61
N ASP A 66 -15.13 -3.83 -17.18
CA ASP A 66 -16.53 -3.42 -17.30
C ASP A 66 -17.17 -3.09 -15.93
N MET A 67 -16.83 -3.86 -14.90
CA MET A 67 -17.25 -3.59 -13.53
C MET A 67 -16.68 -2.26 -13.01
N ILE A 68 -15.37 -2.01 -13.19
CA ILE A 68 -14.73 -0.77 -12.74
C ILE A 68 -15.29 0.45 -13.51
N GLU A 69 -15.47 0.33 -14.82
CA GLU A 69 -16.07 1.37 -15.67
C GLU A 69 -17.49 1.69 -15.21
N THR A 70 -18.33 0.70 -14.92
CA THR A 70 -19.69 0.91 -14.38
C THR A 70 -19.70 1.68 -13.05
N GLU A 71 -18.74 1.41 -12.17
CA GLU A 71 -18.58 2.15 -10.92
C GLU A 71 -18.09 3.58 -11.16
N MET A 72 -17.20 3.78 -12.13
CA MET A 72 -16.70 5.10 -12.54
C MET A 72 -17.81 5.97 -13.16
N GLU A 73 -18.63 5.40 -14.04
CA GLU A 73 -19.80 6.06 -14.63
C GLU A 73 -20.80 6.50 -13.55
N SER A 74 -21.01 5.65 -12.54
CA SER A 74 -21.87 5.95 -11.41
C SER A 74 -21.36 7.14 -10.60
N PHE A 75 -20.05 7.16 -10.31
CA PHE A 75 -19.38 8.30 -9.67
C PHE A 75 -19.51 9.59 -10.49
N CYS A 76 -19.21 9.53 -11.79
CA CYS A 76 -19.28 10.68 -12.68
C CYS A 76 -20.69 11.26 -12.74
N LYS A 77 -21.70 10.40 -12.81
CA LYS A 77 -23.11 10.80 -12.78
C LYS A 77 -23.54 11.44 -11.45
N GLU A 78 -23.07 10.93 -10.32
CA GLU A 78 -23.39 11.49 -8.99
C GLU A 78 -22.79 12.89 -8.82
N HIS A 79 -21.61 13.12 -9.38
CA HIS A 79 -20.88 14.38 -9.25
C HIS A 79 -21.01 15.32 -10.44
N GLU A 80 -21.95 15.04 -11.35
CA GLU A 80 -22.22 15.85 -12.54
C GLU A 80 -20.96 16.16 -13.37
N THR A 81 -20.07 15.17 -13.50
CA THR A 81 -18.80 15.26 -14.25
C THR A 81 -18.69 14.13 -15.27
N SER A 82 -17.66 14.17 -16.10
CA SER A 82 -17.29 13.12 -17.05
C SER A 82 -15.95 12.48 -16.68
N GLU A 83 -15.72 11.25 -17.16
CA GLU A 83 -14.45 10.55 -16.96
C GLU A 83 -13.28 11.37 -17.53
N GLU A 84 -13.46 11.93 -18.72
CA GLU A 84 -12.45 12.78 -19.37
C GLU A 84 -12.12 14.01 -18.53
N GLU A 85 -13.11 14.66 -17.92
CA GLU A 85 -12.89 15.79 -17.01
C GLU A 85 -12.11 15.37 -15.76
N VAL A 86 -12.47 14.23 -15.14
CA VAL A 86 -11.74 13.70 -13.97
C VAL A 86 -10.29 13.40 -14.34
N PHE A 87 -10.04 12.69 -15.45
CA PHE A 87 -8.68 12.38 -15.88
C PHE A 87 -7.89 13.62 -16.28
N GLN A 88 -8.54 14.61 -16.91
CA GLN A 88 -7.92 15.90 -17.24
C GLN A 88 -7.52 16.66 -15.97
N MET A 89 -8.39 16.71 -14.95
CA MET A 89 -8.07 17.32 -13.65
C MET A 89 -6.87 16.62 -12.99
N ILE A 90 -6.82 15.29 -13.01
CA ILE A 90 -5.69 14.54 -12.47
C ILE A 90 -4.40 14.86 -13.25
N ALA A 91 -4.48 14.90 -14.58
CA ALA A 91 -3.34 15.22 -15.45
C ALA A 91 -2.81 16.64 -15.24
N ASP A 92 -3.70 17.64 -15.12
CA ASP A 92 -3.32 19.03 -14.90
C ASP A 92 -2.58 19.21 -13.58
N ILE A 93 -3.05 18.57 -12.49
CA ILE A 93 -2.34 18.59 -11.21
C ILE A 93 -0.98 17.89 -11.31
N ASN A 94 -0.91 16.75 -11.99
CA ASN A 94 0.35 16.01 -12.14
C ASN A 94 1.39 16.76 -12.95
N SER A 95 0.96 17.55 -13.93
CA SER A 95 1.86 18.40 -14.72
C SER A 95 2.42 19.60 -13.94
N GLY A 96 2.10 19.72 -12.65
CA GLY A 96 2.49 20.86 -11.83
C GLY A 96 1.80 22.16 -12.25
N ARG A 97 0.76 22.08 -13.09
CA ARG A 97 -0.14 23.21 -13.36
C ARG A 97 -1.13 23.33 -12.21
N SER A 98 -0.66 23.66 -11.00
CA SER A 98 -1.60 24.11 -9.98
C SER A 98 -1.87 25.59 -10.15
N ILE A 99 -3.17 25.85 -10.21
CA ILE A 99 -3.85 27.13 -10.14
C ILE A 99 -3.69 27.64 -8.70
N ASP A 100 -2.54 28.24 -8.39
CA ASP A 100 -2.37 29.10 -7.21
C ASP A 100 -1.23 30.07 -7.52
N GLU A 101 -1.58 31.32 -7.80
CA GLU A 101 -0.64 32.37 -8.23
C GLU A 101 0.29 32.85 -7.10
N ASP A 102 0.06 32.40 -5.84
CA ASP A 102 0.63 33.02 -4.65
C ASP A 102 1.68 32.18 -3.86
N ASN A 103 2.00 30.95 -4.26
CA ASN A 103 3.00 30.12 -3.55
C ASN A 103 4.09 29.55 -4.48
N GLU A 104 5.19 30.29 -4.62
CA GLU A 104 6.39 29.97 -5.42
C GLU A 104 7.30 28.88 -4.79
N GLU A 105 6.78 27.69 -4.47
CA GLU A 105 7.67 26.53 -4.26
C GLU A 105 7.05 25.26 -4.85
N PHE A 106 7.13 25.17 -6.17
CA PHE A 106 6.74 23.98 -6.92
C PHE A 106 7.76 22.87 -6.67
N VAL A 107 7.39 21.88 -5.87
CA VAL A 107 7.97 20.54 -5.99
C VAL A 107 7.49 20.01 -7.33
N LYS A 108 8.39 19.97 -8.33
CA LYS A 108 8.16 19.23 -9.57
C LYS A 108 7.79 17.80 -9.16
N ILE A 109 6.50 17.46 -9.25
CA ILE A 109 6.04 16.08 -9.06
C ILE A 109 6.74 15.32 -10.17
N GLU A 110 7.72 14.48 -9.82
CA GLU A 110 8.29 13.56 -10.79
C GLU A 110 7.11 12.83 -11.44
N GLU A 111 7.02 12.98 -12.76
CA GLU A 111 6.00 12.40 -13.63
C GLU A 111 5.75 10.94 -13.21
N ASP A 112 4.48 10.50 -13.27
CA ASP A 112 3.98 9.12 -13.03
C ASP A 112 3.12 8.85 -11.77
N PHE A 113 2.38 9.83 -11.22
CA PHE A 113 1.45 9.55 -10.09
C PHE A 113 -0.04 9.35 -10.44
N VAL A 114 -0.51 9.79 -11.62
CA VAL A 114 -1.83 9.42 -12.20
C VAL A 114 -2.09 7.88 -12.37
N PRO A 115 -1.11 6.94 -12.36
CA PRO A 115 -1.38 5.58 -12.83
C PRO A 115 -2.18 4.64 -11.94
N GLU A 116 -2.35 4.82 -10.62
CA GLU A 116 -2.83 3.68 -9.80
C GLU A 116 -4.30 3.27 -10.06
N VAL A 117 -5.19 4.22 -10.38
CA VAL A 117 -6.55 3.87 -10.87
C VAL A 117 -6.47 3.17 -12.22
N ILE A 118 -5.69 3.74 -13.14
CA ILE A 118 -5.54 3.21 -14.50
C ILE A 118 -4.91 1.81 -14.46
N LYS A 119 -4.02 1.58 -13.49
CA LYS A 119 -3.38 0.30 -13.20
C LYS A 119 -4.36 -0.74 -12.66
N LEU A 120 -5.50 -0.36 -12.08
CA LEU A 120 -6.54 -1.35 -11.76
C LEU A 120 -6.99 -2.05 -13.04
N CYS A 121 -7.17 -1.28 -14.11
CA CYS A 121 -7.59 -1.81 -15.42
C CYS A 121 -6.42 -2.38 -16.24
N ASP A 122 -5.17 -2.30 -15.78
CA ASP A 122 -4.02 -2.81 -16.52
C ASP A 122 -3.89 -4.33 -16.35
N TYR A 123 -3.81 -5.06 -17.47
CA TYR A 123 -3.84 -6.51 -17.49
C TYR A 123 -2.73 -7.16 -16.62
N PRO A 124 -1.46 -6.72 -16.67
CA PRO A 124 -0.41 -7.21 -15.78
C PRO A 124 -0.74 -7.07 -14.29
N GLN A 125 -1.30 -5.94 -13.88
CA GLN A 125 -1.63 -5.70 -12.48
C GLN A 125 -2.83 -6.54 -12.05
N PHE A 126 -3.85 -6.65 -12.91
CA PHE A 126 -4.98 -7.55 -12.72
C PHE A 126 -4.51 -8.99 -12.54
N LEU A 127 -3.66 -9.50 -13.43
CA LEU A 127 -3.16 -10.86 -13.39
C LEU A 127 -2.38 -11.15 -12.10
N ILE A 128 -1.50 -10.22 -11.69
CA ILE A 128 -0.77 -10.32 -10.42
C ILE A 128 -1.73 -10.34 -9.23
N ALA A 129 -2.72 -9.44 -9.20
CA ALA A 129 -3.68 -9.36 -8.11
C ALA A 129 -4.54 -10.63 -7.99
N MET A 130 -5.01 -11.17 -9.12
CA MET A 130 -5.78 -12.40 -9.18
C MET A 130 -4.96 -13.60 -8.71
N ARG A 131 -3.72 -13.75 -9.21
CA ARG A 131 -2.80 -14.81 -8.75
C ARG A 131 -2.56 -14.73 -7.25
N GLU A 132 -2.23 -13.55 -6.73
CA GLU A 132 -1.96 -13.37 -5.30
C GLU A 132 -3.20 -13.64 -4.44
N THR A 133 -4.40 -13.37 -4.97
CA THR A 133 -5.68 -13.74 -4.35
C THR A 133 -5.87 -15.26 -4.34
N ALA A 134 -5.59 -15.93 -5.45
CA ALA A 134 -5.68 -17.39 -5.56
C ALA A 134 -4.71 -18.12 -4.60
N LEU A 135 -3.59 -17.46 -4.27
CA LEU A 135 -2.56 -17.98 -3.36
C LEU A 135 -2.81 -17.66 -1.88
N ILE A 136 -3.89 -16.97 -1.51
CA ILE A 136 -4.18 -16.59 -0.10
C ILE A 136 -4.14 -17.80 0.84
N SER A 137 -4.87 -18.86 0.51
CA SER A 137 -4.97 -20.04 1.36
C SER A 137 -3.62 -20.74 1.53
N THR A 138 -2.83 -20.82 0.45
CA THR A 138 -1.47 -21.36 0.44
C THR A 138 -0.52 -20.52 1.29
N ASN A 139 -0.52 -19.20 1.09
CA ASN A 139 0.32 -18.27 1.84
C ASN A 139 0.01 -18.28 3.34
N ASN A 140 -1.28 -18.34 3.69
CA ASN A 140 -1.74 -18.47 5.08
C ASN A 140 -1.30 -19.81 5.69
N ARG A 141 -1.37 -20.89 4.92
CA ARG A 141 -0.91 -22.22 5.36
C ARG A 141 0.59 -22.21 5.63
N ILE A 142 1.39 -21.68 4.71
CA ILE A 142 2.86 -21.57 4.86
C ILE A 142 3.21 -20.75 6.10
N ALA A 143 2.62 -19.56 6.27
CA ALA A 143 2.87 -18.72 7.44
C ALA A 143 2.56 -19.42 8.77
N ARG A 144 1.47 -20.20 8.83
CA ARG A 144 1.12 -20.99 10.02
C ARG A 144 2.02 -22.19 10.25
N GLU A 145 2.48 -22.85 9.18
CA GLU A 145 3.44 -23.95 9.27
C GLU A 145 4.79 -23.45 9.81
N GLU A 146 5.23 -22.29 9.35
CA GLU A 146 6.44 -21.61 9.82
C GLU A 146 6.32 -21.17 11.30
N GLU A 147 5.17 -20.61 11.68
CA GLU A 147 4.89 -20.28 13.09
C GLU A 147 4.98 -21.55 13.97
N ARG A 148 4.34 -22.64 13.54
CA ARG A 148 4.36 -23.92 14.27
C ARG A 148 5.77 -24.52 14.36
N ARG A 149 6.54 -24.49 13.27
CA ARG A 149 7.93 -24.99 13.25
C ARG A 149 8.79 -24.22 14.25
N ALA A 150 8.69 -22.89 14.24
CA ALA A 150 9.42 -22.04 15.17
C ALA A 150 9.07 -22.35 16.64
N GLU A 151 7.80 -22.61 16.94
CA GLU A 151 7.36 -23.02 18.28
C GLU A 151 7.92 -24.40 18.68
N GLU A 152 7.91 -25.38 17.77
CA GLU A 152 8.44 -26.73 18.01
C GLU A 152 9.96 -26.75 18.21
N GLU A 153 10.68 -25.89 17.50
CA GLU A 153 12.13 -25.73 17.59
C GLU A 153 12.58 -24.79 18.72
N GLY A 154 11.64 -24.14 19.40
CA GLY A 154 11.93 -23.20 20.47
C GLY A 154 12.59 -21.90 19.99
N ILE A 155 12.39 -21.53 18.73
CA ILE A 155 12.85 -20.25 18.16
C ILE A 155 12.09 -19.13 18.86
N ARG A 156 12.81 -18.35 19.67
CA ARG A 156 12.22 -17.34 20.55
C ARG A 156 11.59 -16.17 19.79
N PHE A 157 12.10 -15.85 18.60
CA PHE A 157 11.63 -14.74 17.78
C PHE A 157 11.27 -15.22 16.39
N ASN A 158 9.97 -15.32 16.13
CA ASN A 158 9.43 -15.59 14.81
C ASN A 158 8.14 -14.78 14.65
N LEU A 159 8.03 -14.10 13.50
CA LEU A 159 6.91 -13.18 13.20
C LEU A 159 5.93 -13.82 12.23
N SER A 160 6.07 -15.10 11.90
CA SER A 160 5.20 -15.76 10.94
C SER A 160 3.78 -15.85 11.48
N GLY A 161 2.80 -15.59 10.63
CA GLY A 161 1.41 -15.67 11.00
C GLY A 161 0.48 -14.88 10.06
N CYS A 162 -0.81 -14.98 10.35
CA CYS A 162 -1.85 -14.17 9.72
C CYS A 162 -2.39 -13.18 10.76
N TYR A 163 -2.39 -11.91 10.40
CA TYR A 163 -2.66 -10.79 11.28
C TYR A 163 -3.77 -9.91 10.72
N PHE A 164 -4.53 -9.35 11.64
CA PHE A 164 -5.57 -8.36 11.37
C PHE A 164 -5.06 -7.00 11.85
N PRO A 165 -4.91 -6.02 10.94
CA PRO A 165 -4.57 -4.66 11.32
C PRO A 165 -5.62 -4.07 12.27
N ARG A 166 -5.16 -3.40 13.31
CA ARG A 166 -5.97 -2.63 14.25
C ARG A 166 -5.99 -1.18 13.81
N SER A 167 -6.86 -0.89 12.85
CA SER A 167 -6.96 0.43 12.24
C SER A 167 -7.33 1.54 13.21
N GLU A 168 -8.02 1.19 14.30
CA GLU A 168 -8.34 2.08 15.41
C GLU A 168 -7.13 2.59 16.19
N LEU A 169 -5.98 1.90 16.08
CA LEU A 169 -4.73 2.28 16.71
C LEU A 169 -3.81 3.08 15.76
N ILE A 170 -4.20 3.23 14.49
CA ILE A 170 -3.43 4.00 13.52
C ILE A 170 -3.76 5.48 13.70
N GLU A 171 -2.75 6.29 14.02
CA GLU A 171 -2.93 7.74 14.16
C GLU A 171 -2.91 8.42 12.78
N LYS A 172 -4.10 8.86 12.29
CA LYS A 172 -4.26 9.57 11.01
C LYS A 172 -3.29 10.73 10.82
N ASN A 173 -3.05 11.51 11.88
CA ASN A 173 -2.16 12.66 11.82
C ASN A 173 -0.71 12.24 11.57
N GLN A 174 -0.23 11.20 12.26
CA GLN A 174 1.12 10.66 12.03
C GLN A 174 1.28 10.12 10.61
N VAL A 175 0.28 9.36 10.12
CA VAL A 175 0.26 8.88 8.72
C VAL A 175 0.30 10.03 7.72
N ASN A 176 -0.48 11.09 7.96
CA ASN A 176 -0.47 12.28 7.11
C ASN A 176 0.86 13.05 7.19
N SER A 177 1.44 13.21 8.39
CA SER A 177 2.78 13.77 8.58
C SER A 177 3.81 12.98 7.79
N TYR A 178 3.82 11.65 7.89
CA TYR A 178 4.67 10.78 7.07
C TYR A 178 4.52 11.09 5.58
N TYR A 179 3.29 11.14 5.07
CA TYR A 179 3.07 11.43 3.65
C TYR A 179 3.48 12.86 3.25
N ILE A 180 3.32 13.85 4.12
CA ILE A 180 3.87 15.21 3.93
C ILE A 180 5.40 15.15 3.78
N TYR A 181 6.10 14.46 4.69
CA TYR A 181 7.55 14.31 4.63
C TYR A 181 8.01 13.56 3.37
N THR A 182 7.24 12.56 2.93
CA THR A 182 7.53 11.85 1.68
C THR A 182 7.27 12.66 0.41
N LYS A 183 6.86 13.93 0.56
CA LYS A 183 6.43 14.81 -0.54
C LYS A 183 5.28 14.22 -1.36
N CYS A 184 4.45 13.38 -0.73
CA CYS A 184 3.25 12.85 -1.35
C CYS A 184 2.28 14.01 -1.65
N PRO A 185 1.81 14.17 -2.90
CA PRO A 185 0.86 15.22 -3.24
C PRO A 185 -0.42 15.15 -2.39
N TRP A 186 -0.96 16.31 -2.04
CA TRP A 186 -1.97 16.43 -0.98
C TRP A 186 -3.24 15.60 -1.21
N TYR A 187 -3.68 15.47 -2.46
CA TYR A 187 -4.90 14.76 -2.83
C TYR A 187 -4.72 13.25 -2.71
N PHE A 188 -3.51 12.74 -2.97
CA PHE A 188 -3.16 11.35 -2.69
C PHE A 188 -2.93 11.07 -1.21
N ARG A 189 -2.52 12.04 -0.41
CA ARG A 189 -2.37 11.82 1.04
C ARG A 189 -3.68 11.32 1.66
N LYS A 190 -4.82 11.89 1.25
CA LYS A 190 -6.14 11.42 1.70
C LYS A 190 -6.38 9.96 1.32
N LEU A 191 -6.15 9.62 0.05
CA LEU A 191 -6.24 8.26 -0.47
C LEU A 191 -5.37 7.28 0.33
N PHE A 192 -4.09 7.62 0.57
CA PHE A 192 -3.19 6.73 1.31
C PHE A 192 -3.52 6.64 2.80
N VAL A 193 -3.92 7.75 3.43
CA VAL A 193 -4.38 7.72 4.82
C VAL A 193 -5.58 6.78 4.92
N ALA A 194 -6.58 6.91 4.05
CA ALA A 194 -7.74 6.03 4.01
C ALA A 194 -7.34 4.56 3.75
N ALA A 195 -6.56 4.30 2.72
CA ALA A 195 -6.12 2.97 2.35
C ALA A 195 -5.25 2.30 3.43
N THR A 196 -4.42 3.06 4.16
CA THR A 196 -3.62 2.56 5.29
C THR A 196 -4.51 2.12 6.46
N HIS A 197 -5.60 2.84 6.70
CA HIS A 197 -6.58 2.47 7.73
C HIS A 197 -7.40 1.24 7.36
N ASN A 198 -7.45 0.90 6.08
CA ASN A 198 -8.25 -0.23 5.60
C ASN A 198 -7.37 -1.39 5.13
N ILE A 199 -6.10 -1.47 5.53
CA ILE A 199 -5.27 -2.65 5.24
C ILE A 199 -5.94 -3.89 5.83
N LYS A 200 -6.07 -4.94 5.02
CA LYS A 200 -6.64 -6.25 5.38
C LYS A 200 -5.59 -7.35 5.17
N ASP A 201 -5.82 -8.49 5.82
CA ASP A 201 -5.13 -9.77 5.57
C ASP A 201 -3.59 -9.69 5.54
N LEU A 202 -3.00 -9.13 6.60
CA LEU A 202 -1.54 -9.10 6.73
C LEU A 202 -1.02 -10.52 7.01
N THR A 203 -0.26 -11.09 6.10
CA THR A 203 0.44 -12.36 6.27
C THR A 203 1.93 -12.10 6.32
N ILE A 204 2.60 -12.58 7.37
CA ILE A 204 4.04 -12.52 7.48
C ILE A 204 4.59 -13.95 7.39
N GLN A 205 5.63 -14.12 6.59
CA GLN A 205 6.44 -15.33 6.53
C GLN A 205 7.85 -14.94 6.95
N HIS A 206 8.27 -15.41 8.13
CA HIS A 206 9.56 -15.14 8.72
C HIS A 206 10.37 -16.46 8.71
N GLU A 207 11.18 -16.62 7.68
CA GLU A 207 12.08 -17.77 7.48
C GLU A 207 13.51 -17.43 7.95
N GLU A 208 14.46 -18.35 7.81
CA GLU A 208 15.85 -18.15 8.23
C GLU A 208 16.51 -16.97 7.51
N ASP A 209 16.43 -16.95 6.17
CA ASP A 209 17.10 -15.95 5.33
C ASP A 209 16.15 -14.91 4.73
N THR A 210 14.83 -15.12 4.79
CA THR A 210 13.85 -14.24 4.13
C THR A 210 12.79 -13.74 5.07
N PHE A 211 12.35 -12.51 4.81
CA PHE A 211 11.19 -11.89 5.45
C PHE A 211 10.20 -11.46 4.37
N THR A 212 9.04 -12.10 4.33
CA THR A 212 7.99 -11.79 3.35
C THR A 212 6.77 -11.21 4.05
N ILE A 213 6.29 -10.09 3.55
CA ILE A 213 5.08 -9.41 3.98
C ILE A 213 4.10 -9.44 2.82
N LEU A 214 2.93 -10.04 3.04
CA LEU A 214 1.80 -9.96 2.12
C LEU A 214 0.67 -9.20 2.80
N TYR A 215 0.07 -8.23 2.13
CA TYR A 215 -1.05 -7.48 2.69
C TYR A 215 -1.96 -6.98 1.57
N THR A 216 -3.24 -6.81 1.88
CA THR A 216 -4.21 -6.20 0.98
C THR A 216 -4.40 -4.76 1.40
N MET A 217 -4.19 -3.82 0.47
CA MET A 217 -4.46 -2.42 0.70
C MET A 217 -5.59 -2.01 -0.26
N PRO A 218 -6.74 -1.52 0.24
CA PRO A 218 -7.83 -1.10 -0.61
C PRO A 218 -7.36 -0.12 -1.66
N PHE A 219 -7.96 -0.21 -2.85
CA PHE A 219 -7.57 0.50 -4.06
C PHE A 219 -6.19 0.13 -4.66
N PHE A 220 -5.21 -0.26 -3.85
CA PHE A 220 -3.90 -0.68 -4.34
C PHE A 220 -3.77 -2.20 -4.54
N GLY A 221 -4.82 -2.95 -4.17
CA GLY A 221 -4.87 -4.39 -4.25
C GLY A 221 -3.91 -5.08 -3.30
N ARG A 222 -3.60 -6.34 -3.62
CA ARG A 222 -2.70 -7.17 -2.83
C ARG A 222 -1.25 -6.87 -3.16
N LYS A 223 -0.43 -6.69 -2.14
CA LYS A 223 1.01 -6.42 -2.25
C LYS A 223 1.79 -7.54 -1.59
N LYS A 224 2.84 -7.99 -2.27
CA LYS A 224 3.86 -8.89 -1.75
C LYS A 224 5.20 -8.16 -1.72
N LYS A 225 5.85 -8.17 -0.57
CA LYS A 225 7.20 -7.61 -0.38
C LYS A 225 8.07 -8.68 0.27
N GLN A 226 9.16 -9.03 -0.40
CA GLN A 226 10.12 -10.02 0.07
C GLN A 226 11.48 -9.36 0.25
N TYR A 227 12.12 -9.66 1.38
CA TYR A 227 13.41 -9.10 1.77
C TYR A 227 14.37 -10.22 2.18
N LEU A 228 15.65 -10.08 1.84
CA LEU A 228 16.72 -10.94 2.33
C LEU A 228 17.26 -10.39 3.66
N LYS A 229 17.33 -11.23 4.69
CA LYS A 229 17.74 -10.89 6.06
C LYS A 229 19.26 -10.99 6.27
N ASP A 230 20.05 -10.58 5.29
CA ASP A 230 21.51 -10.71 5.31
C ASP A 230 22.24 -9.43 5.72
N GLY A 231 21.50 -8.36 6.03
CA GLY A 231 22.07 -7.05 6.35
C GLY A 231 22.79 -6.37 5.18
N GLN A 232 22.65 -6.89 3.96
CA GLN A 232 23.21 -6.31 2.75
C GLN A 232 22.18 -5.43 2.04
N VAL A 233 22.68 -4.52 1.21
CA VAL A 233 21.85 -3.63 0.40
C VAL A 233 21.38 -4.41 -0.82
N HIS A 234 20.07 -4.52 -0.97
CA HIS A 234 19.39 -5.10 -2.12
C HIS A 234 18.49 -4.07 -2.79
N THR A 235 18.27 -4.23 -4.10
CA THR A 235 17.29 -3.43 -4.81
C THR A 235 15.92 -4.08 -4.66
N VAL A 236 14.99 -3.36 -4.02
CA VAL A 236 13.60 -3.80 -3.86
C VAL A 236 12.69 -2.77 -4.51
N THR A 237 11.76 -3.25 -5.32
CA THR A 237 10.72 -2.40 -5.90
C THR A 237 9.72 -2.00 -4.82
N ASN A 238 9.45 -0.71 -4.66
CA ASN A 238 8.48 -0.20 -3.69
C ASN A 238 7.04 -0.33 -4.19
N THR A 239 6.07 0.22 -3.46
CA THR A 239 4.64 0.11 -3.81
C THR A 239 4.32 0.77 -5.16
N TRP A 240 5.14 1.72 -5.60
CA TRP A 240 4.94 2.48 -6.84
C TRP A 240 5.69 1.91 -8.04
N GLY A 241 6.36 0.76 -7.90
CA GLY A 241 7.16 0.21 -9.01
C GLY A 241 8.57 0.81 -9.12
N LYS A 242 8.97 1.74 -8.23
CA LYS A 242 10.31 2.32 -8.22
C LYS A 242 11.27 1.45 -7.44
N GLU A 243 12.45 1.21 -8.00
CA GLU A 243 13.54 0.50 -7.34
C GLU A 243 14.11 1.34 -6.19
N GLN A 244 14.34 0.71 -5.03
CA GLN A 244 14.93 1.35 -3.86
C GLN A 244 15.98 0.46 -3.22
N ALA A 245 17.10 1.08 -2.82
CA ALA A 245 18.12 0.44 -2.01
C ALA A 245 17.54 0.15 -0.61
N THR A 246 17.48 -1.13 -0.28
CA THR A 246 16.85 -1.64 0.93
C THR A 246 17.77 -2.63 1.63
N THR A 247 17.91 -2.49 2.95
CA THR A 247 18.61 -3.43 3.81
C THR A 247 17.62 -4.06 4.78
N CYS A 248 17.66 -5.37 4.98
CA CYS A 248 16.85 -6.05 5.98
C CYS A 248 17.74 -6.90 6.90
N TYR A 249 17.50 -6.80 8.21
CA TYR A 249 18.27 -7.52 9.22
C TYR A 249 17.44 -7.76 10.49
N GLU A 250 17.86 -8.76 11.26
CA GLU A 250 17.36 -9.01 12.60
C GLU A 250 18.23 -8.29 13.62
N GLU A 251 17.60 -7.53 14.52
CA GLU A 251 18.28 -6.75 15.55
C GLU A 251 17.93 -7.33 16.94
N ASP A 252 18.97 -7.64 17.71
CA ASP A 252 18.91 -8.19 19.08
C ASP A 252 18.06 -9.46 19.26
N GLY A 253 17.77 -10.20 18.19
CA GLY A 253 16.88 -11.37 18.24
C GLY A 253 15.45 -11.04 18.64
N LYS A 254 14.99 -9.81 18.38
CA LYS A 254 13.69 -9.30 18.86
C LYS A 254 12.89 -8.49 17.85
N ARG A 255 13.55 -8.00 16.79
CA ARG A 255 12.92 -7.16 15.79
C ARG A 255 13.53 -7.39 14.42
N ILE A 256 12.70 -7.29 13.39
CA ILE A 256 13.15 -7.19 12.01
C ILE A 256 13.16 -5.72 11.62
N VAL A 257 14.29 -5.23 11.12
CA VAL A 257 14.44 -3.87 10.64
C VAL A 257 14.62 -3.90 9.14
N ILE A 258 13.76 -3.16 8.43
CA ILE A 258 13.89 -2.89 7.00
C ILE A 258 14.23 -1.42 6.84
N ARG A 259 15.48 -1.13 6.47
CA ARG A 259 15.96 0.20 6.15
C ARG A 259 15.83 0.42 4.65
N VAL A 260 15.16 1.51 4.26
CA VAL A 260 15.02 1.95 2.87
C VAL A 260 15.71 3.29 2.74
N ASP A 261 16.76 3.37 1.92
CA ASP A 261 17.45 4.63 1.69
C ASP A 261 16.56 5.57 0.86
N ASN A 262 16.49 6.83 1.29
CA ASN A 262 15.61 7.82 0.69
C ASN A 262 16.32 9.17 0.54
N PRO A 263 17.18 9.30 -0.49
CA PRO A 263 18.00 10.51 -0.69
C PRO A 263 17.15 11.76 -0.98
N ALA A 264 15.86 11.61 -1.29
CA ALA A 264 14.94 12.72 -1.48
C ALA A 264 14.67 13.50 -0.19
N TYR A 265 14.92 12.91 1.00
CA TYR A 265 14.74 13.61 2.29
C TYR A 265 15.99 14.41 2.67
N ALA A 266 17.14 13.80 2.49
CA ALA A 266 18.47 14.33 2.73
C ALA A 266 19.50 13.40 2.04
N PRO A 267 20.73 13.85 1.73
CA PRO A 267 21.74 13.02 1.05
C PRO A 267 21.97 11.64 1.69
N ASP A 268 21.78 11.53 3.00
CA ASP A 268 21.91 10.30 3.79
C ASP A 268 20.60 9.90 4.50
N GLY A 269 19.47 10.47 4.07
CA GLY A 269 18.16 10.20 4.65
C GLY A 269 17.67 8.79 4.37
N TYR A 270 16.96 8.19 5.33
CA TYR A 270 16.39 6.85 5.20
C TYR A 270 15.09 6.69 5.98
N THR A 271 14.34 5.65 5.66
CA THR A 271 13.17 5.20 6.43
C THR A 271 13.46 3.84 7.04
N THR A 272 13.00 3.59 8.26
CA THR A 272 12.95 2.24 8.80
C THR A 272 11.51 1.75 8.87
N ASN A 273 11.32 0.46 8.61
CA ASN A 273 10.14 -0.30 8.99
C ASN A 273 10.60 -1.37 9.99
N THR A 274 10.25 -1.18 11.26
CA THR A 274 10.62 -2.08 12.33
C THR A 274 9.41 -2.94 12.71
N PHE A 275 9.60 -4.25 12.68
CA PHE A 275 8.61 -5.24 13.10
C PHE A 275 9.09 -5.87 14.40
N GLU A 276 8.32 -5.68 15.47
CA GLU A 276 8.60 -6.25 16.78
C GLU A 276 7.38 -6.98 17.32
N PHE A 277 7.63 -7.90 18.23
CA PHE A 277 6.60 -8.73 18.81
C PHE A 277 6.33 -8.36 20.26
N SER A 278 5.05 -8.38 20.66
CA SER A 278 4.65 -8.35 22.06
C SER A 278 3.53 -9.34 22.32
N ASP A 279 3.61 -10.04 23.44
CA ASP A 279 2.47 -10.76 24.01
C ASP A 279 1.66 -9.79 24.87
N ASN A 280 0.34 -9.74 24.65
CA ASN A 280 -0.55 -9.10 25.61
C ASN A 280 -0.79 -10.03 26.82
N SER A 281 -1.45 -9.52 27.86
CA SER A 281 -1.79 -10.28 29.07
C SER A 281 -2.66 -11.52 28.82
N GLU A 282 -3.25 -11.64 27.63
CA GLU A 282 -4.10 -12.76 27.20
C GLU A 282 -3.34 -13.77 26.33
N GLY A 283 -2.04 -13.58 26.11
CA GLY A 283 -1.21 -14.43 25.24
C GLY A 283 -1.53 -14.28 23.75
N ILE A 284 -2.19 -13.17 23.37
CA ILE A 284 -2.40 -12.81 21.97
C ILE A 284 -1.13 -12.16 21.44
N LYS A 285 -0.61 -12.83 20.42
CA LYS A 285 0.52 -12.43 19.62
C LYS A 285 0.23 -11.13 18.87
N THR A 286 0.91 -10.03 19.21
CA THR A 286 0.77 -8.73 18.53
C THR A 286 2.08 -8.35 17.86
N VAL A 287 2.01 -8.00 16.57
CA VAL A 287 3.12 -7.44 15.81
C VAL A 287 2.93 -5.93 15.73
N HIS A 288 3.97 -5.20 16.12
CA HIS A 288 4.04 -3.76 15.96
C HIS A 288 4.89 -3.47 14.73
N TRP A 289 4.30 -2.82 13.73
CA TRP A 289 5.00 -2.33 12.55
C TRP A 289 5.17 -0.82 12.69
N LYS A 290 6.37 -0.40 13.06
CA LYS A 290 6.71 1.02 13.24
C LYS A 290 7.46 1.52 12.02
N ARG A 291 7.00 2.62 11.45
CA ARG A 291 7.71 3.33 10.38
C ARG A 291 8.26 4.64 10.89
N ARG A 292 9.53 4.94 10.64
CA ARG A 292 10.20 6.19 11.07
C ARG A 292 11.07 6.75 9.95
N ILE A 293 11.09 8.07 9.82
CA ILE A 293 11.96 8.80 8.89
C ILE A 293 13.18 9.33 9.65
N TYR A 294 14.35 9.20 9.06
CA TYR A 294 15.62 9.73 9.56
C TYR A 294 16.22 10.64 8.49
N LEU A 295 16.60 11.85 8.89
CA LEU A 295 17.21 12.85 7.99
C LEU A 295 18.73 12.77 7.99
N ASP A 296 19.30 12.08 8.97
CA ASP A 296 20.74 11.94 9.15
C ASP A 296 21.05 10.52 9.65
N LYS A 297 22.04 9.88 9.02
CA LYS A 297 22.53 8.54 9.39
C LYS A 297 23.38 8.54 10.65
N ASP A 298 23.95 9.68 11.04
CA ASP A 298 24.91 9.76 12.14
C ASP A 298 24.21 10.01 13.49
N THR A 299 23.08 10.72 13.50
CA THR A 299 22.35 11.02 14.74
C THR A 299 21.45 9.87 15.17
N HIS A 300 20.96 9.07 14.23
CA HIS A 300 19.91 8.06 14.44
C HIS A 300 18.67 8.63 15.18
N GLU A 301 18.44 9.94 15.09
CA GLU A 301 17.26 10.58 15.65
C GLU A 301 16.18 10.64 14.58
N PRO A 302 14.98 10.07 14.84
CA PRO A 302 13.87 10.18 13.91
C PRO A 302 13.44 11.64 13.76
N ALA A 303 13.07 12.03 12.54
CA ALA A 303 12.49 13.33 12.26
C ALA A 303 11.26 13.58 13.15
N ILE A 304 11.05 14.83 13.52
CA ILE A 304 9.94 15.27 14.37
C ILE A 304 9.08 16.24 13.56
N ASP A 305 7.76 16.05 13.58
CA ASP A 305 6.79 16.93 12.94
C ASP A 305 6.55 18.23 13.71
N ALA A 306 5.74 19.13 13.15
CA ALA A 306 5.47 20.45 13.73
C ALA A 306 4.82 20.38 15.13
N ASP A 307 4.18 19.26 15.46
CA ASP A 307 3.50 19.03 16.73
C ASP A 307 4.42 18.34 17.77
N GLY A 308 5.68 18.07 17.42
CA GLY A 308 6.64 17.41 18.31
C GLY A 308 6.57 15.88 18.28
N ASN A 309 5.82 15.28 17.35
CA ASN A 309 5.70 13.83 17.22
C ASN A 309 6.73 13.29 16.22
N HIS A 310 7.13 12.02 16.34
CA HIS A 310 7.98 11.43 15.32
C HIS A 310 7.28 11.38 13.96
N ALA A 311 7.95 11.87 12.92
CA ALA A 311 7.54 11.73 11.53
C ALA A 311 7.60 10.24 11.14
N GLY A 312 6.46 9.58 11.23
CA GLY A 312 6.34 8.13 11.14
C GLY A 312 4.91 7.68 11.22
N THR A 313 4.71 6.37 11.27
CA THR A 313 3.40 5.78 11.57
C THR A 313 3.61 4.47 12.29
N ASP A 314 2.75 4.18 13.27
CA ASP A 314 2.70 2.88 13.92
C ASP A 314 1.46 2.13 13.44
N LEU A 315 1.69 0.99 12.80
CA LEU A 315 0.66 0.08 12.37
C LEU A 315 0.67 -1.13 13.31
N PHE A 316 -0.45 -1.33 13.99
CA PHE A 316 -0.60 -2.39 14.99
C PHE A 316 -1.36 -3.56 14.38
N CYS A 317 -0.84 -4.77 14.56
CA CYS A 317 -1.39 -5.97 13.97
C CYS A 317 -1.54 -7.07 15.01
N ALA A 318 -2.75 -7.59 15.19
CA ALA A 318 -3.01 -8.69 16.11
C ALA A 318 -3.17 -10.00 15.34
N SER A 319 -2.52 -11.07 15.81
CA SER A 319 -2.70 -12.41 15.26
C SER A 319 -4.09 -12.93 15.62
N SER A 320 -4.75 -13.62 14.67
CA SER A 320 -5.95 -14.40 15.01
C SER A 320 -5.57 -15.68 15.74
N ARG A 321 -5.05 -15.58 16.96
CA ARG A 321 -5.21 -16.69 17.92
C ARG A 321 -6.65 -16.70 18.43
N THR A 322 -7.59 -16.94 17.51
CA THR A 322 -8.89 -17.51 17.85
C THR A 322 -8.92 -18.92 17.27
N SER A 323 -8.24 -19.83 17.96
CA SER A 323 -8.85 -21.15 18.11
C SER A 323 -10.20 -20.92 18.78
N ARG A 324 -11.27 -20.79 17.97
CA ARG A 324 -12.63 -21.00 18.46
C ARG A 324 -12.63 -22.39 19.09
N LYS A 325 -12.68 -22.44 20.41
CA LYS A 325 -13.23 -23.59 21.11
C LYS A 325 -14.75 -23.49 21.08
#